data_AF-A0A2H0UTR7-F1
#
_entry.id   AF-A0A2H0UTR7-F1
#
_cell.length_a   1.000
_cell.length_b   1.000
_cell.length_c   1.000
_cell.angle_alpha   90.00
_cell.angle_beta   90.00
_cell.angle_gamma   90.00
#
_symmetry.space_group_name_H-M   'P 1'
#
loop_
_entity.id
_entity.type
_entity.pdbx_description
1 polymer ?
#
loop_
_entity_poly.entity_id
_entity_poly.type
_entity_poly.pdbx_seq_one_letter_code
_entity_poly.pdbx_strand_id
1 'polypeptide(L)'
;MKTWHEYYKDQNKVEVLIKYSIKLPSRVDNFNIDDHPLHIRQVSGEININLHKKISQTLLDDIREFFGSFKNGKEVSEELRQKNPSRYIVGYISETLPRINREILERKYREGHVLLRTVSQFDIYDVFIVDDKKEYHAILWPLPIPGFPEVNKSKNGLDVIFVRDLIDAMTEYFYFNLDECARKVVTSLENYFIYYNLKAPIDSGFWFRFFGIRKTKFKKLVSEYITEKYYGFKDRDLKILRDNILFVYGIRNLIVHDKLRLKLDNLMFCKKAIGTLLYIYQSKFVYEDGKKDYIFAFDMQFKMIADMIIGLNLDHFEKAEKSTRQPEIIRNSDELNRSMFESLKITDKQKKVAKS
;
A
#
# COMPACT_ATOMS: atom_id res chain seq x y z
N MET A 1 8.58 -24.22 7.47
CA MET A 1 7.89 -24.23 8.78
C MET A 1 7.03 -22.98 8.90
N LYS A 2 5.76 -23.08 9.31
CA LYS A 2 4.87 -21.91 9.47
C LYS A 2 5.02 -21.31 10.88
N THR A 3 6.14 -20.62 11.10
CA THR A 3 6.59 -20.01 12.37
C THR A 3 5.57 -19.11 13.06
N TRP A 4 4.61 -18.55 12.32
CA TRP A 4 3.55 -17.70 12.88
C TRP A 4 2.51 -18.45 13.72
N HIS A 5 2.34 -19.77 13.55
CA HIS A 5 1.33 -20.53 14.29
C HIS A 5 1.61 -20.58 15.79
N GLU A 6 2.87 -20.61 16.17
CA GLU A 6 3.31 -20.65 17.56
C GLU A 6 2.84 -19.41 18.33
N TYR A 7 2.90 -18.23 17.71
CA TYR A 7 2.51 -16.99 18.38
C TYR A 7 1.00 -16.81 18.54
N TYR A 8 0.22 -17.02 17.49
CA TYR A 8 -1.22 -16.75 17.63
C TYR A 8 -1.94 -17.86 18.41
N LYS A 9 -1.47 -19.12 18.34
CA LYS A 9 -2.04 -20.25 19.11
C LYS A 9 -1.61 -20.29 20.57
N ASP A 10 -0.57 -19.54 20.95
CA ASP A 10 -0.19 -19.41 22.34
C ASP A 10 -1.36 -18.85 23.17
N GLN A 11 -1.85 -19.67 24.12
CA GLN A 11 -2.96 -19.31 24.99
C GLN A 11 -2.55 -18.28 26.06
N ASN A 12 -1.26 -18.19 26.37
CA ASN A 12 -0.74 -17.24 27.34
C ASN A 12 -0.52 -15.90 26.64
N LYS A 13 -1.35 -14.91 26.99
CA LYS A 13 -1.21 -13.54 26.51
C LYS A 13 -0.74 -12.63 27.63
N VAL A 14 0.17 -11.72 27.30
CA VAL A 14 0.71 -10.70 28.21
C VAL A 14 0.39 -9.31 27.71
N GLU A 15 0.11 -8.42 28.65
CA GLU A 15 -0.05 -7.00 28.37
C GLU A 15 1.31 -6.34 28.21
N VAL A 16 1.46 -5.61 27.11
CA VAL A 16 2.66 -4.86 26.78
C VAL A 16 2.28 -3.47 26.30
N LEU A 17 3.24 -2.55 26.37
CA LEU A 17 3.14 -1.22 25.80
C LEU A 17 4.13 -1.09 24.64
N ILE A 18 3.62 -0.97 23.42
CA ILE A 18 4.43 -0.70 22.24
C ILE A 18 4.63 0.81 22.17
N LYS A 19 5.88 1.26 22.25
CA LYS A 19 6.28 2.67 22.16
C LYS A 19 7.01 2.94 20.86
N TYR A 20 6.69 4.05 20.21
CA TYR A 20 7.44 4.52 19.04
C TYR A 20 7.23 6.01 18.83
N SER A 21 8.16 6.62 18.09
CA SER A 21 8.19 8.07 17.90
C SER A 21 8.24 8.47 16.43
N ILE A 22 7.70 9.64 16.13
CA ILE A 22 7.65 10.22 14.77
C ILE A 22 8.06 11.69 14.85
N LYS A 23 8.95 12.13 13.94
CA LYS A 23 9.41 13.51 13.92
C LYS A 23 8.33 14.36 13.26
N LEU A 24 7.95 15.45 13.92
CA LEU A 24 6.98 16.39 13.38
C LEU A 24 7.65 17.75 13.21
N PRO A 25 7.74 18.29 11.98
CA PRO A 25 8.47 19.53 11.72
C PRO A 25 7.79 20.78 12.29
N SER A 26 6.65 20.63 12.98
CA SER A 26 5.88 21.75 13.55
C SER A 26 5.30 21.34 14.90
N ARG A 27 5.30 22.30 15.83
CA ARG A 27 4.58 22.17 17.09
C ARG A 27 3.09 22.37 16.83
N VAL A 28 2.27 21.45 17.32
CA VAL A 28 0.82 21.50 17.26
C VAL A 28 0.30 21.60 18.68
N ASP A 29 -0.48 22.65 18.95
CA ASP A 29 -0.99 22.89 20.29
C ASP A 29 -2.00 21.80 20.70
N ASN A 30 -1.77 21.24 21.89
CA ASN A 30 -2.58 20.16 22.44
C ASN A 30 -2.75 18.97 21.48
N PHE A 31 -1.68 18.54 20.81
CA PHE A 31 -1.64 17.25 20.11
C PHE A 31 -1.57 16.13 21.15
N ASN A 32 -2.73 15.82 21.74
CA ASN A 32 -2.93 14.74 22.69
C ASN A 32 -4.17 13.93 22.28
N ILE A 33 -3.99 12.63 22.10
CA ILE A 33 -5.07 11.67 21.87
C ILE A 33 -4.93 10.64 22.97
N ASP A 34 -5.98 10.46 23.76
CA ASP A 34 -5.98 9.60 24.94
C ASP A 34 -7.15 8.62 24.83
N ASP A 35 -7.10 7.78 23.79
CA ASP A 35 -8.18 6.87 23.41
C ASP A 35 -7.68 5.42 23.52
N HIS A 36 -8.03 4.70 24.59
CA HIS A 36 -7.57 3.32 24.76
C HIS A 36 -7.92 2.46 23.52
N PRO A 37 -6.95 1.73 22.92
CA PRO A 37 -5.62 1.41 23.44
C PRO A 37 -4.46 2.35 23.02
N LEU A 38 -4.73 3.43 22.31
CA LEU A 38 -3.75 4.29 21.66
C LEU A 38 -3.65 5.66 22.35
N HIS A 39 -2.47 5.96 22.89
CA HIS A 39 -2.17 7.26 23.47
C HIS A 39 -1.08 7.95 22.65
N ILE A 40 -1.34 9.17 22.23
CA ILE A 40 -0.45 9.93 21.35
C ILE A 40 -0.24 11.31 21.97
N ARG A 41 1.01 11.71 22.15
CA ARG A 41 1.34 13.03 22.68
C ARG A 41 2.53 13.64 21.95
N GLN A 42 2.43 14.90 21.57
CA GLN A 42 3.59 15.63 21.09
C GLN A 42 4.45 16.16 22.26
N VAL A 43 5.75 15.89 22.21
CA VAL A 43 6.77 16.40 23.15
C VAL A 43 7.98 16.85 22.34
N SER A 44 8.46 18.08 22.54
CA SER A 44 9.72 18.59 21.94
C SER A 44 9.86 18.44 20.41
N GLY A 45 8.76 18.54 19.65
CA GLY A 45 8.77 18.39 18.19
C GLY A 45 8.60 16.95 17.70
N GLU A 46 8.36 16.01 18.61
CA GLU A 46 8.18 14.59 18.30
C GLU A 46 6.80 14.16 18.77
N ILE A 47 6.13 13.35 17.95
CA ILE A 47 4.94 12.63 18.40
C ILE A 47 5.44 11.34 19.04
N ASN A 48 5.12 11.16 20.32
CA ASN A 48 5.33 9.92 21.06
C ASN A 48 4.03 9.14 21.06
N ILE A 49 4.09 7.88 20.66
CA ILE A 49 2.94 7.00 20.59
C ILE A 49 3.14 5.83 21.54
N ASN A 50 2.11 5.55 22.34
CA ASN A 50 2.02 4.42 23.24
C ASN A 50 0.78 3.60 22.86
N LEU A 51 0.98 2.36 22.43
CA LEU A 51 -0.09 1.42 22.08
C LEU A 51 -0.12 0.28 23.11
N HIS A 52 -1.19 0.21 23.89
CA HIS A 52 -1.45 -0.92 24.78
C HIS A 52 -1.88 -2.14 23.96
N LYS A 53 -1.23 -3.29 24.17
CA LYS A 53 -1.55 -4.49 23.42
C LYS A 53 -1.41 -5.74 24.27
N LYS A 54 -2.23 -6.75 23.98
CA LYS A 54 -2.02 -8.13 24.43
C LYS A 54 -1.32 -8.90 23.33
N ILE A 55 -0.13 -9.42 23.62
CA ILE A 55 0.64 -10.26 22.70
C ILE A 55 0.87 -11.64 23.32
N SER A 56 1.29 -12.63 22.54
CA SER A 56 1.68 -13.93 23.09
C SER A 56 2.94 -13.85 23.94
N GLN A 57 3.00 -14.67 24.99
CA GLN A 57 4.18 -14.82 25.82
C GLN A 57 5.38 -15.27 24.97
N THR A 58 5.17 -16.23 24.06
CA THR A 58 6.22 -16.70 23.14
C THR A 58 6.75 -15.58 22.25
N LEU A 59 5.92 -14.64 21.80
CA LEU A 59 6.41 -13.51 20.99
C LEU A 59 7.26 -12.56 21.83
N LEU A 60 6.86 -12.31 23.08
CA LEU A 60 7.63 -11.46 23.98
C LEU A 60 8.99 -12.08 24.31
N ASP A 61 9.04 -13.39 24.56
CA ASP A 61 10.28 -14.08 24.90
C ASP A 61 11.25 -14.12 23.71
N ASP A 62 10.75 -14.35 22.50
CA ASP A 62 11.54 -14.24 21.27
C ASP A 62 12.10 -12.82 21.06
N ILE A 63 11.34 -11.78 21.39
CA ILE A 63 11.82 -10.38 21.33
C ILE A 63 12.90 -10.12 22.38
N ARG A 64 12.71 -10.62 23.60
CA ARG A 64 13.70 -10.53 24.69
C ARG A 64 15.00 -11.22 24.32
N GLU A 65 14.94 -12.43 23.75
CA GLU A 65 16.11 -13.16 23.29
C GLU A 65 16.83 -12.41 22.16
N PHE A 66 16.07 -11.89 21.20
CA PHE A 66 16.62 -11.14 20.07
C PHE A 66 17.39 -9.90 20.56
N PHE A 67 16.74 -9.09 21.41
CA PHE A 67 17.33 -7.88 21.97
C PHE A 67 18.48 -8.19 22.93
N GLY A 68 18.33 -9.20 23.78
CA GLY A 68 19.36 -9.65 24.71
C GLY A 68 20.62 -10.13 24.00
N SER A 69 20.47 -10.83 22.87
CA SER A 69 21.60 -11.26 22.04
C SER A 69 22.34 -10.05 21.47
N PHE A 70 21.61 -9.09 20.89
CA PHE A 70 22.18 -7.84 20.37
C PHE A 70 22.92 -7.04 21.45
N LYS A 71 22.27 -6.82 22.61
CA LYS A 71 22.84 -6.07 23.75
C LYS A 71 24.13 -6.70 24.29
N ASN A 72 24.22 -8.02 24.27
CA ASN A 72 25.36 -8.77 24.79
C ASN A 72 26.42 -9.11 23.72
N GLY A 73 26.27 -8.60 22.49
CA GLY A 73 27.19 -8.90 21.38
C GLY A 73 27.19 -10.38 20.96
N LYS A 74 26.12 -11.12 21.25
CA LYS A 74 25.96 -12.53 20.86
C LYS A 74 25.29 -12.62 19.51
N GLU A 75 25.63 -13.68 18.77
CA GLU A 75 24.96 -13.96 17.51
C GLU A 75 23.51 -14.39 17.77
N VAL A 76 22.57 -13.71 17.09
CA VAL A 76 21.16 -14.12 17.07
C VAL A 76 21.04 -15.45 16.34
N SER A 77 20.35 -16.41 16.95
CA SER A 77 20.14 -17.74 16.36
C SER A 77 19.46 -17.65 14.98
N GLU A 78 19.82 -18.56 14.08
CA GLU A 78 19.26 -18.60 12.73
C GLU A 78 17.73 -18.84 12.75
N GLU A 79 17.25 -19.63 13.71
CA GLU A 79 15.81 -19.82 13.94
C GLU A 79 15.11 -18.49 14.22
N LEU A 80 15.66 -17.68 15.14
CA LEU A 80 15.07 -16.40 15.53
C LEU A 80 15.15 -15.35 14.42
N ARG A 81 16.24 -15.37 13.62
CA ARG A 81 16.35 -14.56 12.39
C ARG A 81 15.25 -14.92 11.39
N GLN A 82 14.99 -16.22 11.19
CA GLN A 82 13.94 -16.70 10.27
C GLN A 82 12.53 -16.41 10.79
N LYS A 83 12.30 -16.49 12.11
CA LYS A 83 11.03 -16.12 12.75
C LYS A 83 10.73 -14.64 12.60
N ASN A 84 11.76 -13.79 12.74
CA ASN A 84 11.71 -12.33 12.68
C ASN A 84 10.53 -11.77 13.51
N PRO A 85 10.58 -11.87 14.84
CA PRO A 85 9.47 -11.48 15.72
C PRO A 85 9.10 -9.99 15.60
N SER A 86 10.06 -9.14 15.22
CA SER A 86 9.84 -7.70 14.99
C SER A 86 8.71 -7.43 14.00
N ARG A 87 8.55 -8.25 12.94
CA ARG A 87 7.54 -8.04 11.88
C ARG A 87 6.09 -8.02 12.38
N TYR A 88 5.81 -8.65 13.54
CA TYR A 88 4.47 -8.68 14.11
C TYR A 88 4.16 -7.40 14.88
N ILE A 89 5.16 -6.84 15.56
CA ILE A 89 5.06 -5.54 16.24
C ILE A 89 4.82 -4.44 15.21
N VAL A 90 5.51 -4.53 14.08
CA VAL A 90 5.30 -3.67 12.91
C VAL A 90 3.86 -3.72 12.42
N GLY A 91 3.25 -4.92 12.37
CA GLY A 91 1.84 -5.10 12.01
C GLY A 91 0.85 -4.46 13.00
N TYR A 92 1.24 -4.27 14.27
CA TYR A 92 0.43 -3.50 15.23
C TYR A 92 0.62 -1.98 15.04
N ILE A 93 1.84 -1.54 14.75
CA ILE A 93 2.15 -0.13 14.47
C ILE A 93 1.44 0.35 13.19
N SER A 94 1.46 -0.45 12.12
CA SER A 94 0.85 -0.09 10.84
C SER A 94 -0.65 0.21 10.95
N GLU A 95 -1.37 -0.47 11.85
CA GLU A 95 -2.80 -0.25 12.10
C GLU A 95 -3.11 1.11 12.74
N THR A 96 -2.13 1.71 13.43
CA THR A 96 -2.32 2.99 14.12
C THR A 96 -2.04 4.19 13.20
N LEU A 97 -1.25 4.01 12.13
CA LEU A 97 -0.87 5.08 11.20
C LEU A 97 -2.08 5.78 10.55
N PRO A 98 -3.14 5.09 10.10
CA PRO A 98 -4.33 5.76 9.58
C PRO A 98 -4.98 6.72 10.59
N ARG A 99 -5.01 6.35 11.88
CA ARG A 99 -5.57 7.22 12.93
C ARG A 99 -4.69 8.45 13.14
N ILE A 100 -3.37 8.25 13.24
CA ILE A 100 -2.39 9.32 13.42
C ILE A 100 -2.41 10.30 12.24
N ASN A 101 -2.41 9.79 11.02
CA ASN A 101 -2.44 10.61 9.80
C ASN A 101 -3.73 11.41 9.67
N ARG A 102 -4.87 10.86 10.11
CA ARG A 102 -6.14 11.59 10.16
C ARG A 102 -6.01 12.83 11.05
N GLU A 103 -5.48 12.65 12.24
CA GLU A 103 -5.30 13.71 13.23
C GLU A 103 -4.29 14.76 12.76
N ILE A 104 -3.18 14.35 12.16
CA ILE A 104 -2.21 15.28 11.55
C ILE A 104 -2.88 16.14 10.46
N LEU A 105 -3.69 15.53 9.58
CA LEU A 105 -4.36 16.25 8.51
C LEU A 105 -5.46 17.18 9.03
N GLU A 106 -6.25 16.74 10.00
CA GLU A 106 -7.27 17.56 10.64
C GLU A 106 -6.65 18.81 11.28
N ARG A 107 -5.55 18.63 12.03
CA ARG A 107 -4.79 19.74 12.62
C ARG A 107 -4.19 20.64 11.55
N LYS A 108 -3.56 20.06 10.52
CA LYS A 108 -2.98 20.80 9.40
C LYS A 108 -3.96 21.79 8.78
N TYR A 109 -5.14 21.31 8.38
CA TYR A 109 -6.09 22.13 7.64
C TYR A 109 -6.91 23.04 8.54
N ARG A 110 -7.17 22.64 9.80
CA ARG A 110 -7.92 23.47 10.75
C ARG A 110 -7.08 24.64 11.29
N GLU A 111 -5.80 24.40 11.55
CA GLU A 111 -4.91 25.36 12.22
C GLU A 111 -3.93 26.04 11.25
N GLY A 112 -3.84 25.58 9.99
CA GLY A 112 -3.03 26.23 8.95
C GLY A 112 -1.54 25.85 8.97
N HIS A 113 -1.20 24.61 9.32
CA HIS A 113 0.20 24.18 9.41
C HIS A 113 0.79 23.77 8.06
N VAL A 114 1.58 24.65 7.43
CA VAL A 114 2.12 24.45 6.08
C VAL A 114 3.06 23.23 5.97
N LEU A 115 3.86 22.97 7.02
CA LEU A 115 4.89 21.92 7.01
C LEU A 115 4.40 20.55 7.50
N LEU A 116 3.18 20.47 8.06
CA LEU A 116 2.62 19.18 8.45
C LEU A 116 2.33 18.34 7.21
N ARG A 117 2.67 17.06 7.27
CA ARG A 117 2.38 16.06 6.25
C ARG A 117 2.04 14.75 6.91
N THR A 118 1.34 13.89 6.18
CA THR A 118 1.17 12.49 6.59
C THR A 118 2.53 11.82 6.75
N VAL A 119 2.57 10.85 7.65
CA VAL A 119 3.74 10.09 8.03
C VAL A 119 3.56 8.66 7.56
N SER A 120 4.63 8.11 7.01
CA SER A 120 4.74 6.72 6.63
C SER A 120 5.32 5.91 7.77
N GLN A 121 5.31 4.60 7.60
CA GLN A 121 6.03 3.70 8.47
C GLN A 121 7.54 3.99 8.53
N PHE A 122 8.11 4.54 7.45
CA PHE A 122 9.54 4.87 7.39
C PHE A 122 9.93 6.15 8.13
N ASP A 123 8.94 6.95 8.56
CA ASP A 123 9.18 8.14 9.39
C ASP A 123 9.23 7.79 10.89
N ILE A 124 8.98 6.54 11.26
CA ILE A 124 9.01 6.03 12.63
C ILE A 124 10.44 5.71 13.04
N TYR A 125 10.82 6.08 14.26
CA TYR A 125 12.06 5.69 14.91
C TYR A 125 11.79 5.29 16.36
N ASP A 126 12.81 4.73 17.02
CA ASP A 126 12.77 4.41 18.46
C ASP A 126 11.60 3.50 18.86
N VAL A 127 11.53 2.32 18.22
CA VAL A 127 10.48 1.33 18.49
C VAL A 127 10.91 0.42 19.65
N PHE A 128 10.11 0.42 20.71
CA PHE A 128 10.32 -0.40 21.90
C PHE A 128 9.05 -1.13 22.33
N ILE A 129 9.24 -2.27 22.99
CA ILE A 129 8.23 -2.88 23.84
C ILE A 129 8.60 -2.62 25.29
N VAL A 130 7.62 -2.19 26.08
CA VAL A 130 7.71 -2.17 27.54
C VAL A 130 6.84 -3.29 28.09
N ASP A 131 7.45 -4.20 28.83
CA ASP A 131 6.76 -5.35 29.40
C ASP A 131 6.11 -5.03 30.77
N ASP A 132 5.51 -6.06 31.37
CA ASP A 132 4.86 -6.03 32.68
C ASP A 132 5.83 -5.65 33.83
N LYS A 133 7.12 -5.93 33.66
CA LYS A 133 8.20 -5.56 34.58
C LYS A 133 8.76 -4.16 34.31
N LYS A 134 8.20 -3.44 33.34
CA LYS A 134 8.65 -2.11 32.87
C LYS A 134 10.04 -2.14 32.23
N GLU A 135 10.50 -3.29 31.75
CA GLU A 135 11.74 -3.42 30.99
C GLU A 135 11.52 -3.02 29.52
N TYR A 136 12.51 -2.35 28.94
CA TYR A 136 12.47 -1.89 27.55
C TYR A 136 13.22 -2.86 26.65
N HIS A 137 12.53 -3.34 25.62
CA HIS A 137 13.07 -4.25 24.61
C HIS A 137 13.00 -3.57 23.25
N ALA A 138 14.16 -3.28 22.64
CA ALA A 138 14.21 -2.63 21.34
C ALA A 138 13.75 -3.58 20.22
N ILE A 139 13.04 -3.04 19.25
CA ILE A 139 12.58 -3.77 18.07
C ILE A 139 13.53 -3.48 16.90
N LEU A 140 13.84 -4.50 16.10
CA LEU A 140 14.64 -4.32 14.90
C LEU A 140 13.88 -3.43 13.90
N TRP A 141 14.32 -2.18 13.76
CA TRP A 141 13.63 -1.17 12.98
C TRP A 141 14.57 -0.08 12.44
N PRO A 142 14.34 0.43 11.20
CA PRO A 142 13.44 -0.11 10.19
C PRO A 142 13.95 -1.45 9.65
N LEU A 143 13.05 -2.27 9.11
CA LEU A 143 13.47 -3.48 8.39
C LEU A 143 14.16 -3.04 7.08
N PRO A 144 15.36 -3.55 6.77
CA PRO A 144 16.06 -3.18 5.54
C PRO A 144 15.23 -3.59 4.33
N ILE A 145 14.98 -2.64 3.44
CA ILE A 145 14.33 -2.90 2.15
C ILE A 145 15.42 -3.39 1.20
N PRO A 146 15.26 -4.55 0.53
CA PRO A 146 16.24 -5.00 -0.44
C PRO A 146 16.32 -4.02 -1.62
N GLY A 147 17.51 -3.94 -2.21
CA GLY A 147 17.76 -3.11 -3.38
C GLY A 147 16.82 -3.45 -4.55
N PHE A 148 16.69 -2.51 -5.49
CA PHE A 148 15.96 -2.78 -6.73
C PHE A 148 16.61 -3.98 -7.45
N PRO A 149 15.82 -4.96 -7.94
CA PRO A 149 16.38 -6.15 -8.59
C PRO A 149 17.33 -5.78 -9.73
N GLU A 150 18.36 -6.59 -9.95
CA GLU A 150 19.19 -6.47 -11.14
C GLU A 150 18.35 -6.85 -12.36
N VAL A 151 18.15 -5.88 -13.23
CA VAL A 151 17.47 -6.04 -14.51
C VAL A 151 18.39 -5.50 -15.58
N ASN A 152 18.45 -6.21 -16.71
CA ASN A 152 19.30 -5.84 -17.84
C ASN A 152 18.92 -4.42 -18.31
N LYS A 153 19.78 -3.44 -17.98
CA LYS A 153 19.62 -2.04 -18.39
C LYS A 153 19.50 -2.00 -19.91
N SER A 154 18.27 -1.79 -20.40
CA SER A 154 18.07 -1.50 -21.80
C SER A 154 18.99 -0.34 -22.16
N LYS A 155 19.67 -0.44 -23.30
CA LYS A 155 20.69 0.53 -23.75
C LYS A 155 20.19 1.98 -23.78
N ASN A 156 18.87 2.19 -23.84
CA ASN A 156 18.22 3.47 -23.65
C ASN A 156 17.62 3.51 -22.24
N GLY A 157 18.08 4.45 -21.41
CA GLY A 157 17.70 4.57 -20.01
C GLY A 157 16.18 4.54 -19.75
N LEU A 158 15.83 4.12 -18.54
CA LEU A 158 14.46 3.88 -18.07
C LEU A 158 13.70 5.15 -17.71
N ASP A 159 14.28 6.29 -18.06
CA ASP A 159 13.81 7.59 -17.64
C ASP A 159 12.64 8.06 -18.50
N VAL A 160 11.63 7.18 -18.65
CA VAL A 160 10.42 7.40 -19.44
C VAL A 160 9.32 7.93 -18.53
N ILE A 161 8.63 8.94 -19.02
CA ILE A 161 7.72 9.76 -18.21
C ILE A 161 6.59 8.93 -17.54
N PHE A 162 6.02 7.96 -18.24
CA PHE A 162 4.96 7.13 -17.65
C PHE A 162 5.46 6.23 -16.51
N VAL A 163 6.72 5.79 -16.56
CA VAL A 163 7.33 5.01 -15.47
C VAL A 163 7.66 5.90 -14.28
N ARG A 164 8.10 7.15 -14.50
CA ARG A 164 8.29 8.13 -13.41
C ARG A 164 6.98 8.35 -12.65
N ASP A 165 5.88 8.59 -13.36
CA ASP A 165 4.59 8.79 -12.71
C ASP A 165 4.06 7.52 -12.02
N LEU A 166 4.45 6.33 -12.47
CA LEU A 166 4.15 5.07 -11.76
C LEU A 166 4.90 5.01 -10.42
N ILE A 167 6.20 5.35 -10.42
CA ILE A 167 7.02 5.41 -9.21
C ILE A 167 6.46 6.45 -8.23
N ASP A 168 6.05 7.61 -8.74
CA ASP A 168 5.40 8.65 -7.93
C ASP A 168 4.11 8.11 -7.32
N ALA A 169 3.24 7.45 -8.11
CA ALA A 169 2.00 6.86 -7.58
C ALA A 169 2.25 5.85 -6.45
N MET A 170 3.30 5.02 -6.57
CA MET A 170 3.72 4.06 -5.54
C MET A 170 4.23 4.79 -4.28
N THR A 171 5.04 5.83 -4.47
CA THR A 171 5.56 6.66 -3.37
C THR A 171 4.42 7.32 -2.60
N GLU A 172 3.49 7.98 -3.31
CA GLU A 172 2.35 8.65 -2.67
C GLU A 172 1.44 7.66 -1.92
N TYR A 173 1.33 6.42 -2.38
CA TYR A 173 0.65 5.35 -1.63
C TYR A 173 1.33 5.07 -0.29
N PHE A 174 2.66 4.93 -0.26
CA PHE A 174 3.41 4.65 0.97
C PHE A 174 3.42 5.82 1.96
N TYR A 175 3.27 7.05 1.47
CA TYR A 175 3.16 8.26 2.30
C TYR A 175 1.71 8.66 2.61
N PHE A 176 0.72 7.80 2.31
CA PHE A 176 -0.70 8.05 2.58
C PHE A 176 -1.29 9.30 1.88
N ASN A 177 -0.66 9.78 0.81
CA ASN A 177 -1.19 10.86 -0.02
C ASN A 177 -2.05 10.30 -1.15
N LEU A 178 -3.24 9.83 -0.77
CA LEU A 178 -4.11 9.05 -1.66
C LEU A 178 -4.66 9.86 -2.83
N ASP A 179 -4.88 11.16 -2.64
CA ASP A 179 -5.32 12.09 -3.69
C ASP A 179 -4.29 12.14 -4.83
N GLU A 180 -3.02 12.35 -4.49
CA GLU A 180 -1.95 12.43 -5.48
C GLU A 180 -1.64 11.07 -6.08
N CYS A 181 -1.73 9.98 -5.30
CA CYS A 181 -1.66 8.62 -5.83
C CYS A 181 -2.70 8.38 -6.95
N ALA A 182 -3.97 8.76 -6.74
CA ALA A 182 -5.01 8.61 -7.76
C ALA A 182 -4.75 9.47 -9.00
N ARG A 183 -4.22 10.69 -8.82
CA ARG A 183 -3.80 11.56 -9.93
C ARG A 183 -2.67 10.95 -10.74
N LYS A 184 -1.61 10.49 -10.07
CA LYS A 184 -0.43 9.90 -10.68
C LYS A 184 -0.71 8.60 -11.40
N VAL A 185 -1.62 7.76 -10.91
CA VAL A 185 -2.08 6.57 -11.65
C VAL A 185 -2.68 6.95 -13.01
N VAL A 186 -3.53 7.98 -13.05
CA VAL A 186 -4.17 8.43 -14.30
C VAL A 186 -3.15 9.10 -15.22
N THR A 187 -2.34 10.01 -14.68
CA THR A 187 -1.32 10.73 -15.45
C THR A 187 -0.30 9.78 -16.05
N SER A 188 0.13 8.77 -15.28
CA SER A 188 1.01 7.70 -15.78
C SER A 188 0.39 7.01 -17.00
N LEU A 189 -0.90 6.63 -16.95
CA LEU A 189 -1.54 5.99 -18.10
C LEU A 189 -1.74 6.94 -19.30
N GLU A 190 -2.06 8.21 -19.05
CA GLU A 190 -2.14 9.23 -20.12
C GLU A 190 -0.79 9.36 -20.84
N ASN A 191 0.29 9.42 -20.06
CA ASN A 191 1.66 9.51 -20.55
C ASN A 191 2.11 8.22 -21.26
N TYR A 192 1.63 7.05 -20.85
CA TYR A 192 1.83 5.79 -21.56
C TYR A 192 1.20 5.85 -22.95
N PHE A 193 -0.04 6.33 -23.07
CA PHE A 193 -0.69 6.47 -24.38
C PHE A 193 0.07 7.46 -25.29
N ILE A 194 0.60 8.55 -24.72
CA ILE A 194 1.41 9.52 -25.47
C ILE A 194 2.74 8.92 -25.92
N TYR A 195 3.45 8.24 -25.02
CA TYR A 195 4.77 7.66 -25.27
C TYR A 195 4.73 6.65 -26.44
N TYR A 196 3.72 5.80 -26.49
CA TYR A 196 3.52 4.85 -27.59
C TYR A 196 2.73 5.43 -28.78
N ASN A 197 2.48 6.75 -28.80
CA ASN A 197 1.75 7.45 -29.86
C ASN A 197 0.37 6.83 -30.17
N LEU A 198 -0.34 6.39 -29.14
CA LEU A 198 -1.64 5.76 -29.23
C LEU A 198 -2.72 6.81 -29.41
N LYS A 199 -3.49 6.71 -30.50
CA LYS A 199 -4.46 7.72 -30.92
C LYS A 199 -5.88 7.20 -30.77
N ALA A 200 -6.75 8.02 -30.20
CA ALA A 200 -8.17 7.70 -30.19
C ALA A 200 -8.67 7.72 -31.64
N PRO A 201 -9.45 6.72 -32.07
CA PRO A 201 -10.07 6.76 -33.39
C PRO A 201 -10.92 8.03 -33.53
N ILE A 202 -10.89 8.63 -34.72
CA ILE A 202 -11.72 9.79 -35.07
C ILE A 202 -13.14 9.26 -35.27
N ASP A 203 -14.09 9.69 -34.45
CA ASP A 203 -15.50 9.33 -34.65
C ASP A 203 -16.00 10.06 -35.91
N SER A 204 -16.06 9.37 -37.04
CA SER A 204 -16.51 9.91 -38.33
C SER A 204 -18.02 9.75 -38.58
N GLY A 205 -18.79 9.25 -37.60
CA GLY A 205 -20.21 8.93 -37.77
C GLY A 205 -21.16 10.12 -37.53
N PHE A 206 -21.99 10.43 -38.55
CA PHE A 206 -23.06 11.45 -38.49
C PHE A 206 -24.03 11.25 -37.31
N TRP A 207 -24.34 10.00 -36.95
CA TRP A 207 -25.19 9.63 -35.82
C TRP A 207 -24.57 9.89 -34.44
N PHE A 208 -23.24 9.83 -34.32
CA PHE A 208 -22.54 10.11 -33.05
C PHE A 208 -22.58 11.61 -32.70
N ARG A 209 -22.74 12.47 -33.72
CA ARG A 209 -22.93 13.92 -33.58
C ARG A 209 -24.29 14.28 -32.97
N PHE A 210 -25.33 13.46 -33.17
CA PHE A 210 -26.69 13.70 -32.69
C PHE A 210 -27.07 12.93 -31.41
N PHE A 211 -26.57 11.69 -31.23
CA PHE A 211 -26.99 10.81 -30.11
C PHE A 211 -25.83 10.32 -29.22
N GLY A 212 -24.58 10.69 -29.51
CA GLY A 212 -23.41 10.15 -28.82
C GLY A 212 -23.12 10.81 -27.47
N ILE A 213 -23.10 10.02 -26.40
CA ILE A 213 -22.44 10.40 -25.14
C ILE A 213 -20.95 10.64 -25.48
N ARG A 214 -20.49 11.90 -25.46
CA ARG A 214 -19.08 12.24 -25.74
C ARG A 214 -18.17 11.53 -24.75
N LYS A 215 -17.61 10.37 -25.13
CA LYS A 215 -16.51 9.74 -24.39
C LYS A 215 -15.29 10.65 -24.49
N THR A 216 -14.71 11.03 -23.35
CA THR A 216 -13.45 11.79 -23.34
C THR A 216 -12.35 10.99 -24.05
N LYS A 217 -11.34 11.67 -24.60
CA LYS A 217 -10.20 11.04 -25.32
C LYS A 217 -9.62 9.86 -24.53
N PHE A 218 -9.43 10.03 -23.22
CA PHE A 218 -8.96 8.99 -22.31
C PHE A 218 -9.84 7.73 -22.32
N LYS A 219 -11.17 7.89 -22.18
CA LYS A 219 -12.12 6.75 -22.16
C LYS A 219 -12.07 5.94 -23.45
N LYS A 220 -11.87 6.63 -24.60
CA LYS A 220 -11.71 5.95 -25.90
C LYS A 220 -10.43 5.16 -25.97
N LEU A 221 -9.30 5.76 -25.59
CA LEU A 221 -8.00 5.08 -25.55
C LEU A 221 -8.03 3.82 -24.68
N VAL A 222 -8.62 3.91 -23.49
CA VAL A 222 -8.83 2.76 -22.59
C VAL A 222 -9.64 1.65 -23.27
N SER A 223 -10.73 1.99 -23.98
CA SER A 223 -11.57 0.99 -24.63
C SER A 223 -10.88 0.33 -25.83
N GLU A 224 -10.08 1.10 -26.57
CA GLU A 224 -9.43 0.66 -27.82
C GLU A 224 -8.20 -0.19 -27.56
N TYR A 225 -7.37 0.23 -26.60
CA TYR A 225 -6.04 -0.34 -26.41
C TYR A 225 -5.96 -1.40 -25.33
N ILE A 226 -6.90 -1.47 -24.39
CA ILE A 226 -6.95 -2.53 -23.36
C ILE A 226 -7.88 -3.64 -23.85
N THR A 227 -7.41 -4.44 -24.81
CA THR A 227 -8.19 -5.49 -25.50
C THR A 227 -7.32 -6.73 -25.75
N GLU A 228 -7.92 -7.90 -26.00
CA GLU A 228 -7.18 -9.16 -26.20
C GLU A 228 -6.13 -9.07 -27.32
N LYS A 229 -6.32 -8.16 -28.28
CA LYS A 229 -5.35 -7.88 -29.35
C LYS A 229 -3.96 -7.50 -28.83
N TYR A 230 -3.89 -6.83 -27.68
CA TYR A 230 -2.64 -6.28 -27.14
C TYR A 230 -2.21 -6.94 -25.83
N TYR A 231 -2.96 -7.94 -25.34
CA TYR A 231 -2.75 -8.55 -24.03
C TYR A 231 -2.94 -10.07 -24.09
N GLY A 232 -2.16 -10.82 -23.31
CA GLY A 232 -2.32 -12.26 -23.11
C GLY A 232 -3.47 -12.66 -22.16
N PHE A 233 -4.46 -11.79 -21.96
CA PHE A 233 -5.58 -11.99 -21.03
C PHE A 233 -6.90 -12.02 -21.77
N LYS A 234 -7.90 -12.70 -21.19
CA LYS A 234 -9.25 -12.76 -21.75
C LYS A 234 -10.00 -11.44 -21.53
N ASP A 235 -10.96 -11.14 -22.39
CA ASP A 235 -11.70 -9.87 -22.35
C ASP A 235 -12.45 -9.66 -21.03
N ARG A 236 -12.94 -10.75 -20.41
CA ARG A 236 -13.58 -10.66 -19.08
C ARG A 236 -12.63 -10.05 -18.03
N ASP A 237 -11.34 -10.40 -18.11
CA ASP A 237 -10.31 -9.99 -17.15
C ASP A 237 -9.85 -8.56 -17.48
N LEU A 238 -9.67 -8.27 -18.77
CA LEU A 238 -9.39 -6.92 -19.27
C LEU A 238 -10.52 -5.93 -18.98
N LYS A 239 -11.78 -6.38 -18.93
CA LYS A 239 -12.93 -5.57 -18.52
C LYS A 239 -12.75 -5.05 -17.10
N ILE A 240 -12.19 -5.85 -16.18
CA ILE A 240 -11.91 -5.40 -14.81
C ILE A 240 -10.89 -4.26 -14.81
N LEU A 241 -9.83 -4.36 -15.64
CA LEU A 241 -8.84 -3.28 -15.76
C LEU A 241 -9.47 -1.99 -16.28
N ARG A 242 -10.29 -2.10 -17.34
CA ARG A 242 -11.02 -0.96 -17.93
C ARG A 242 -11.95 -0.34 -16.90
N ASP A 243 -12.77 -1.14 -16.22
CA ASP A 243 -13.72 -0.64 -15.23
C ASP A 243 -13.02 0.04 -14.04
N ASN A 244 -11.92 -0.56 -13.56
CA ASN A 244 -11.10 0.02 -12.49
C ASN A 244 -10.51 1.38 -12.93
N ILE A 245 -9.83 1.44 -14.07
CA ILE A 245 -9.12 2.66 -14.46
C ILE A 245 -10.08 3.80 -14.84
N LEU A 246 -11.24 3.47 -15.42
CA LEU A 246 -12.30 4.44 -15.69
C LEU A 246 -12.90 4.99 -14.40
N PHE A 247 -13.02 4.15 -13.37
CA PHE A 247 -13.44 4.58 -12.04
C PHE A 247 -12.39 5.50 -11.40
N VAL A 248 -11.11 5.12 -11.41
CA VAL A 248 -10.00 5.95 -10.89
C VAL A 248 -9.94 7.30 -11.62
N TYR A 249 -10.12 7.32 -12.95
CA TYR A 249 -10.23 8.56 -13.73
C TYR A 249 -11.38 9.46 -13.27
N GLY A 250 -12.54 8.87 -12.93
CA GLY A 250 -13.66 9.60 -12.33
C GLY A 250 -13.29 10.24 -10.99
N ILE A 251 -12.65 9.48 -10.11
CA ILE A 251 -12.17 9.95 -8.79
C ILE A 251 -11.15 11.09 -8.95
N ARG A 252 -10.14 10.92 -9.83
CA ARG A 252 -9.15 11.96 -10.15
C ARG A 252 -9.82 13.27 -10.55
N ASN A 253 -10.85 13.23 -11.39
CA ASN A 253 -11.56 14.44 -11.81
C ASN A 253 -12.32 15.10 -10.65
N LEU A 254 -12.91 14.31 -9.75
CA LEU A 254 -13.53 14.86 -8.54
C LEU A 254 -12.50 15.57 -7.64
N ILE A 255 -11.32 14.96 -7.45
CA ILE A 255 -10.22 15.55 -6.66
C ILE A 255 -9.68 16.83 -7.31
N VAL A 256 -9.48 16.86 -8.64
CA VAL A 256 -8.99 18.05 -9.37
C VAL A 256 -9.97 19.22 -9.30
N HIS A 257 -11.26 18.94 -9.23
CA HIS A 257 -12.29 19.97 -9.07
C HIS A 257 -12.71 20.20 -7.61
N ASP A 258 -11.88 19.76 -6.66
CA ASP A 258 -12.05 19.93 -5.21
C ASP A 258 -13.41 19.43 -4.68
N LYS A 259 -14.00 18.43 -5.35
CA LYS A 259 -15.28 17.81 -4.98
C LYS A 259 -15.12 16.60 -4.06
N LEU A 260 -13.88 16.16 -3.85
CA LEU A 260 -13.56 14.94 -3.12
C LEU A 260 -12.13 15.01 -2.58
N ARG A 261 -11.96 14.52 -1.35
CA ARG A 261 -10.67 14.20 -0.74
C ARG A 261 -10.72 12.76 -0.27
N LEU A 262 -9.78 11.93 -0.73
CA LEU A 262 -9.71 10.54 -0.33
C LEU A 262 -9.29 10.46 1.14
N LYS A 263 -10.03 9.65 1.90
CA LYS A 263 -9.76 9.35 3.30
C LYS A 263 -8.82 8.17 3.38
N LEU A 264 -8.15 8.01 4.52
CA LEU A 264 -7.16 6.96 4.73
C LEU A 264 -7.73 5.54 4.59
N ASP A 265 -9.04 5.37 4.81
CA ASP A 265 -9.77 4.12 4.58
C ASP A 265 -9.81 3.72 3.07
N ASN A 266 -9.42 4.63 2.18
CA ASN A 266 -9.28 4.39 0.74
C ASN A 266 -7.91 3.81 0.35
N LEU A 267 -7.04 3.45 1.30
CA LEU A 267 -5.71 2.88 1.00
C LEU A 267 -5.78 1.69 0.02
N MET A 268 -6.73 0.77 0.23
CA MET A 268 -6.93 -0.39 -0.65
C MET A 268 -7.41 -0.01 -2.06
N PHE A 269 -8.09 1.12 -2.23
CA PHE A 269 -8.44 1.63 -3.56
C PHE A 269 -7.17 2.02 -4.34
N CYS A 270 -6.26 2.77 -3.72
CA CYS A 270 -4.98 3.14 -4.33
C CYS A 270 -4.09 1.91 -4.63
N LYS A 271 -4.00 0.93 -3.71
CA LYS A 271 -3.28 -0.34 -3.96
C LYS A 271 -3.81 -1.05 -5.22
N LYS A 272 -5.14 -1.11 -5.38
CA LYS A 272 -5.78 -1.72 -6.56
C LYS A 272 -5.61 -0.89 -7.83
N ALA A 273 -5.58 0.44 -7.72
CA ALA A 273 -5.34 1.34 -8.84
C ALA A 273 -3.92 1.17 -9.41
N ILE A 274 -2.90 1.12 -8.53
CA ILE A 274 -1.51 0.82 -8.90
C ILE A 274 -1.40 -0.58 -9.51
N GLY A 275 -1.99 -1.59 -8.86
CA GLY A 275 -2.02 -2.95 -9.41
C GLY A 275 -2.66 -2.99 -10.81
N THR A 276 -3.76 -2.27 -11.02
CA THR A 276 -4.44 -2.18 -12.33
C THR A 276 -3.50 -1.60 -13.39
N LEU A 277 -2.77 -0.55 -13.04
CA LEU A 277 -1.81 0.08 -13.93
C LEU A 277 -0.65 -0.86 -14.30
N LEU A 278 -0.13 -1.61 -13.33
CA LEU A 278 0.92 -2.61 -13.57
C LEU A 278 0.46 -3.72 -14.53
N TYR A 279 -0.78 -4.18 -14.42
CA TYR A 279 -1.36 -5.13 -15.39
C TYR A 279 -1.57 -4.50 -16.77
N ILE A 280 -1.96 -3.22 -16.85
CA ILE A 280 -2.05 -2.50 -18.12
C ILE A 280 -0.68 -2.39 -18.80
N TYR A 281 0.41 -2.28 -18.02
CA TYR A 281 1.78 -2.26 -18.53
C TYR A 281 2.35 -3.63 -18.90
N GLN A 282 1.57 -4.71 -18.78
CA GLN A 282 1.91 -6.02 -19.35
C GLN A 282 1.46 -6.15 -20.83
N SER A 283 1.18 -5.01 -21.48
CA SER A 283 0.78 -4.97 -22.89
C SER A 283 1.92 -5.41 -23.81
N LYS A 284 1.54 -5.78 -25.03
CA LYS A 284 2.46 -6.07 -26.14
C LYS A 284 3.43 -4.90 -26.41
N PHE A 285 2.98 -3.66 -26.26
CA PHE A 285 3.81 -2.46 -26.49
C PHE A 285 5.02 -2.39 -25.54
N VAL A 286 4.80 -2.65 -24.25
CA VAL A 286 5.87 -2.66 -23.23
C VAL A 286 6.81 -3.84 -23.42
N TYR A 287 6.26 -4.98 -23.85
CA TYR A 287 7.05 -6.17 -24.16
C TYR A 287 8.01 -5.92 -25.32
N GLU A 288 7.50 -5.41 -26.44
CA GLU A 288 8.29 -5.15 -27.65
C GLU A 288 9.34 -4.04 -27.46
N ASP A 289 9.05 -3.06 -26.59
CA ASP A 289 9.98 -1.98 -26.24
C ASP A 289 10.99 -2.37 -25.13
N GLY A 290 11.04 -3.65 -24.75
CA GLY A 290 12.03 -4.21 -23.82
C GLY A 290 11.91 -3.74 -22.36
N LYS A 291 10.76 -3.18 -21.97
CA LYS A 291 10.54 -2.61 -20.62
C LYS A 291 9.81 -3.53 -19.65
N LYS A 292 9.40 -4.73 -20.10
CA LYS A 292 8.62 -5.66 -19.27
C LYS A 292 9.32 -6.04 -17.97
N ASP A 293 10.59 -6.42 -18.03
CA ASP A 293 11.31 -6.91 -16.84
C ASP A 293 11.43 -5.81 -15.77
N TYR A 294 11.52 -4.56 -16.20
CA TYR A 294 11.49 -3.40 -15.32
C TYR A 294 10.14 -3.19 -14.65
N ILE A 295 9.06 -3.21 -15.41
CA ILE A 295 7.70 -3.11 -14.86
C ILE A 295 7.45 -4.25 -13.86
N PHE A 296 7.93 -5.45 -14.17
CA PHE A 296 7.83 -6.60 -13.28
C PHE A 296 8.65 -6.42 -11.99
N ALA A 297 9.87 -5.86 -12.09
CA ALA A 297 10.68 -5.52 -10.92
C ALA A 297 10.00 -4.48 -10.02
N PHE A 298 9.36 -3.45 -10.59
CA PHE A 298 8.55 -2.48 -9.84
C PHE A 298 7.35 -3.14 -9.16
N ASP A 299 6.63 -4.03 -9.84
CA ASP A 299 5.51 -4.77 -9.25
C ASP A 299 5.94 -5.62 -8.06
N MET A 300 7.04 -6.38 -8.20
CA MET A 300 7.60 -7.19 -7.12
C MET A 300 8.02 -6.34 -5.93
N GLN A 301 8.77 -5.26 -6.17
CA GLN A 301 9.24 -4.38 -5.10
C GLN A 301 8.06 -3.67 -4.41
N PHE A 302 7.08 -3.18 -5.16
CA PHE A 302 5.88 -2.56 -4.61
C PHE A 302 5.10 -3.53 -3.72
N LYS A 303 4.84 -4.75 -4.18
CA LYS A 303 4.13 -5.78 -3.39
C LYS A 303 4.89 -6.12 -2.12
N MET A 304 6.19 -6.37 -2.23
CA MET A 304 7.05 -6.67 -1.09
C MET A 304 7.02 -5.55 -0.05
N ILE A 305 7.23 -4.29 -0.47
CA ILE A 305 7.20 -3.14 0.44
C ILE A 305 5.78 -2.95 1.02
N ALA A 306 4.73 -3.08 0.22
CA ALA A 306 3.35 -2.96 0.70
C ALA A 306 3.02 -4.03 1.75
N ASP A 307 3.52 -5.25 1.60
CA ASP A 307 3.31 -6.33 2.56
C ASP A 307 4.17 -6.13 3.82
N MET A 308 5.38 -5.56 3.69
CA MET A 308 6.20 -5.12 4.83
C MET A 308 5.54 -3.97 5.63
N ILE A 309 4.88 -3.04 4.95
CA ILE A 309 4.22 -1.88 5.58
C ILE A 309 2.90 -2.25 6.22
N ILE A 310 2.10 -3.10 5.56
CA ILE A 310 0.88 -3.59 6.21
C ILE A 310 1.27 -4.43 7.44
N GLY A 311 2.43 -5.08 7.41
CA GLY A 311 2.95 -5.90 8.49
C GLY A 311 2.09 -7.15 8.71
N LEU A 312 2.60 -8.08 9.50
CA LEU A 312 1.86 -9.30 9.85
C LEU A 312 1.19 -9.10 11.21
N ASN A 313 -0.04 -8.62 11.23
CA ASN A 313 -0.79 -8.53 12.48
C ASN A 313 -1.35 -9.91 12.87
N LEU A 314 -0.94 -10.43 14.03
CA LEU A 314 -1.35 -11.77 14.50
C LEU A 314 -2.88 -11.88 14.72
N ASP A 315 -3.54 -10.79 15.07
CA ASP A 315 -4.99 -10.76 15.31
C ASP A 315 -5.76 -11.00 13.99
N HIS A 316 -5.19 -10.61 12.85
CA HIS A 316 -5.77 -10.93 11.54
C HIS A 316 -5.74 -12.42 11.23
N PHE A 317 -4.66 -13.12 11.61
CA PHE A 317 -4.57 -14.56 11.44
C PHE A 317 -5.57 -15.30 12.33
N GLU A 318 -5.71 -14.87 13.59
CA GLU A 318 -6.69 -15.44 14.52
C GLU A 318 -8.12 -15.27 13.99
N LYS A 319 -8.47 -14.09 13.46
CA LYS A 319 -9.77 -13.84 12.84
C LYS A 319 -9.97 -14.66 11.57
N ALA A 320 -8.92 -14.86 10.77
CA ALA A 320 -8.99 -15.62 9.53
C ALA A 320 -9.17 -17.13 9.76
N GLU A 321 -8.53 -17.70 10.79
CA GLU A 321 -8.70 -19.13 11.13
C GLU A 321 -10.11 -19.41 11.69
N LYS A 322 -10.70 -18.45 12.40
CA LYS A 322 -12.10 -18.51 12.84
C LYS A 322 -13.11 -18.34 11.70
N SER A 323 -12.66 -17.93 10.50
CA SER A 323 -13.54 -17.80 9.33
C SER A 323 -13.78 -19.18 8.69
N THR A 324 -15.05 -19.50 8.44
CA THR A 324 -15.49 -20.76 7.81
C THR A 324 -15.28 -20.80 6.29
N ARG A 325 -14.66 -19.77 5.69
CA ARG A 325 -14.42 -19.74 4.24
C ARG A 325 -13.34 -20.74 3.87
N GLN A 326 -13.74 -21.75 3.10
CA GLN A 326 -12.78 -22.67 2.50
C GLN A 326 -11.88 -21.93 1.49
N PRO A 327 -10.57 -22.24 1.47
CA PRO A 327 -9.66 -21.67 0.49
C PRO A 327 -10.09 -22.10 -0.92
N GLU A 328 -10.09 -21.15 -1.86
CA GLU A 328 -10.37 -21.43 -3.26
C GLU A 328 -9.24 -22.30 -3.84
N ILE A 329 -9.57 -23.50 -4.33
CA ILE A 329 -8.59 -24.41 -4.94
C ILE A 329 -8.40 -24.00 -6.39
N ILE A 330 -7.25 -23.40 -6.69
CA ILE A 330 -6.84 -23.02 -8.05
C ILE A 330 -6.24 -24.23 -8.76
N ARG A 331 -6.88 -24.70 -9.83
CA ARG A 331 -6.51 -25.94 -10.55
C ARG A 331 -5.78 -25.69 -11.86
N ASN A 332 -5.90 -24.49 -12.43
CA ASN A 332 -5.32 -24.15 -13.71
C ASN A 332 -5.00 -22.64 -13.83
N SER A 333 -4.32 -22.26 -14.90
CA SER A 333 -3.93 -20.87 -15.16
C SER A 333 -5.11 -19.93 -15.40
N ASP A 334 -6.23 -20.41 -15.93
CA ASP A 334 -7.44 -19.58 -16.12
C ASP A 334 -8.09 -19.22 -14.79
N GLU A 335 -8.17 -20.19 -13.88
CA GLU A 335 -8.65 -19.99 -12.51
C GLU A 335 -7.71 -19.08 -11.71
N LEU A 336 -6.40 -19.23 -11.89
CA LEU A 336 -5.41 -18.34 -11.29
C LEU A 336 -5.63 -16.90 -11.75
N ASN A 337 -5.71 -16.68 -13.07
CA ASN A 337 -5.98 -15.35 -13.64
C ASN A 337 -7.29 -14.79 -13.09
N ARG A 338 -8.37 -15.59 -13.11
CA ARG A 338 -9.66 -15.15 -12.57
C ARG A 338 -9.56 -14.70 -11.12
N SER A 339 -8.91 -15.49 -10.27
CA SER A 339 -8.72 -15.15 -8.85
C SER A 339 -7.89 -13.87 -8.68
N MET A 340 -6.81 -13.72 -9.45
CA MET A 340 -5.96 -12.51 -9.44
C MET A 340 -6.74 -11.26 -9.86
N PHE A 341 -7.48 -11.30 -10.98
CA PHE A 341 -8.24 -10.16 -11.47
C PHE A 341 -9.44 -9.82 -10.58
N GLU A 342 -10.12 -10.81 -9.99
CA GLU A 342 -11.18 -10.56 -9.01
C GLU A 342 -10.63 -9.92 -7.72
N SER A 343 -9.42 -10.32 -7.28
CA SER A 343 -8.75 -9.66 -6.15
C SER A 343 -8.44 -8.18 -6.44
N LEU A 344 -8.17 -7.86 -7.71
CA LEU A 344 -7.83 -6.51 -8.19
C LEU A 344 -9.04 -5.61 -8.38
N LYS A 345 -10.24 -6.19 -8.57
CA LYS A 345 -11.47 -5.44 -8.81
C LYS A 345 -11.77 -4.46 -7.69
N ILE A 346 -11.99 -3.19 -8.03
CA ILE A 346 -12.47 -2.18 -7.07
C ILE A 346 -13.95 -2.49 -6.79
N THR A 347 -14.24 -2.97 -5.59
CA THR A 347 -15.59 -3.43 -5.22
C THR A 347 -16.54 -2.25 -5.05
N ASP A 348 -17.84 -2.49 -5.12
CA ASP A 348 -18.82 -1.41 -4.95
C ASP A 348 -18.78 -0.79 -3.55
N LYS A 349 -18.43 -1.57 -2.52
CA LYS A 349 -18.14 -1.04 -1.18
C LYS A 349 -17.00 -0.02 -1.26
N GLN A 350 -15.88 -0.38 -1.91
CA GLN A 350 -14.75 0.53 -2.07
C GLN A 350 -15.12 1.76 -2.92
N LYS A 351 -15.93 1.60 -3.97
CA LYS A 351 -16.41 2.72 -4.78
C LYS A 351 -17.27 3.69 -3.98
N LYS A 352 -18.12 3.18 -3.08
CA LYS A 352 -18.95 4.00 -2.17
C LYS A 352 -18.08 4.78 -1.20
N VAL A 353 -17.15 4.09 -0.52
CA VAL A 353 -16.22 4.73 0.44
C VAL A 353 -15.32 5.76 -0.25
N ALA A 354 -14.92 5.53 -1.50
CA ALA A 354 -14.12 6.50 -2.26
C ALA A 354 -14.92 7.72 -2.75
N LYS A 355 -16.26 7.67 -2.73
CA LYS A 355 -17.12 8.78 -3.16
C LYS A 355 -17.76 9.54 -1.99
N SER A 356 -17.50 9.11 -0.76
CA SER A 356 -18.03 9.67 0.49
C SER A 356 -16.98 10.46 1.24
#